data_AF-A0A7X2MGC8-F1
#
_entry.id   AF-A0A7X2MGC8-F1
#
_cell.length_a   1.000
_cell.length_b   1.000
_cell.length_c   1.000
_cell.angle_alpha   90.00
_cell.angle_beta   90.00
_cell.angle_gamma   90.00
#
_symmetry.space_group_name_H-M   'P 1'
#
loop_
_entity.id
_entity.type
_entity.pdbx_description
1 polymer ?
#
loop_
_entity_poly.entity_id
_entity_poly.type
_entity_poly.pdbx_seq_one_letter_code
_entity_poly.pdbx_strand_id
1 'polypeptide(L)' 'MKLLMIEDNKSVCEMMSMFFEKEKWDVEYAYDGISAVEKFKEKSDEWDMITLDLNLPG' A
#
# COMPACT_ATOMS: atom_id res chain seq x y z
N MET A 1 11.32 1.52 6.68
CA MET A 1 10.22 2.41 6.30
C MET A 1 9.00 1.56 6.16
N LYS A 2 7.91 1.92 6.84
CA LYS A 2 6.63 1.24 6.80
C LYS A 2 5.69 1.95 5.83
N LEU A 3 5.31 1.25 4.76
CA LEU A 3 4.53 1.79 3.65
C LEU A 3 3.20 1.04 3.52
N LEU A 4 2.11 1.79 3.37
CA LEU A 4 0.84 1.25 2.88
C LEU A 4 0.70 1.61 1.40
N MET A 5 0.71 0.63 0.51
CA MET A 5 0.48 0.82 -0.93
C MET A 5 -0.96 0.45 -1.30
N ILE A 6 -1.66 1.38 -1.93
CA ILE A 6 -3.05 1.20 -2.37
C ILE A 6 -3.12 1.28 -3.89
N GLU A 7 -3.33 0.14 -4.54
CA GLU A 7 -3.27 -0.06 -5.99
C GLU A 7 -4.05 -1.33 -6.36
N ASP A 8 -5.06 -1.26 -7.24
CA ASP A 8 -5.88 -2.41 -7.62
C ASP A 8 -5.26 -3.22 -8.78
N ASN A 9 -4.39 -2.59 -9.57
CA ASN A 9 -3.68 -3.28 -10.63
C ASN A 9 -2.53 -4.13 -10.07
N LYS A 10 -2.79 -5.44 -9.96
CA LYS A 10 -1.81 -6.41 -9.45
C LYS A 10 -0.46 -6.39 -10.16
N SER A 11 -0.41 -6.09 -11.47
CA SER A 11 0.86 -6.03 -12.19
C SER A 11 1.68 -4.79 -11.81
N VAL A 12 1.02 -3.67 -11.51
CA VAL A 12 1.70 -2.48 -10.96
C VAL A 12 2.17 -2.75 -9.54
N CYS A 13 1.31 -3.36 -8.71
CA CYS A 13 1.66 -3.76 -7.35
C CYS A 13 2.88 -4.69 -7.30
N GLU A 14 2.94 -5.72 -8.15
CA GLU A 14 4.07 -6.66 -8.24
C GLU A 14 5.35 -5.98 -8.74
N MET A 15 5.23 -5.08 -9.73
CA MET A 15 6.38 -4.29 -10.18
C MET A 15 6.94 -3.44 -9.04
N MET A 16 6.08 -2.76 -8.27
CA MET A 16 6.50 -1.89 -7.17
C MET A 16 7.07 -2.68 -5.99
N SER A 17 6.52 -3.87 -5.69
CA SER A 17 7.02 -4.72 -4.59
C SER A 17 8.49 -5.10 -4.79
N MET A 18 8.92 -5.37 -6.03
CA MET A 18 10.32 -5.65 -6.34
C MET A 18 11.27 -4.50 -5.95
N PHE A 19 10.84 -3.24 -6.10
CA PHE A 19 11.63 -2.08 -5.69
C PHE A 19 11.68 -1.95 -4.17
N PHE A 20 10.55 -2.15 -3.49
CA PHE A 20 10.47 -2.02 -2.04
C PHE A 20 11.22 -3.13 -1.30
N GLU A 21 11.20 -4.36 -1.81
CA GLU A 21 11.97 -5.48 -1.27
C GLU A 21 13.47 -5.21 -1.34
N LYS A 22 13.95 -4.65 -2.45
CA LYS A 22 15.37 -4.26 -2.62
C LYS A 22 15.80 -3.24 -1.57
N GLU A 23 14.93 -2.29 -1.24
CA GLU A 23 15.16 -1.26 -0.22
C GLU A 23 14.87 -1.76 1.21
N LYS A 24 14.42 -3.01 1.36
CA LYS A 24 14.04 -3.64 2.64
C LYS A 24 12.96 -2.85 3.40
N TRP A 25 11.98 -2.35 2.67
CA TRP A 25 10.83 -1.67 3.27
C TRP A 25 9.80 -2.68 3.78
N ASP A 26 9.10 -2.31 4.85
CA ASP A 26 7.97 -3.07 5.37
C ASP A 26 6.70 -2.55 4.68
N VAL A 27 6.15 -3.34 3.76
CA VAL A 27 5.07 -2.89 2.90
C VAL A 27 3.83 -3.73 3.12
N GLU A 28 2.72 -3.06 3.41
CA GLU A 28 1.40 -3.65 3.34
C GLU A 28 0.66 -3.16 2.09
N TYR A 29 -0.14 -4.04 1.51
CA TYR A 29 -0.89 -3.78 0.28
C TYR A 29 -2.38 -3.75 0.57
N ALA A 30 -3.07 -2.82 -0.08
CA ALA A 30 -4.53 -2.73 -0.17
C ALA A 30 -4.91 -2.59 -1.66
N TYR A 31 -6.00 -3.22 -2.06
CA TYR A 31 -6.43 -3.28 -3.48
C TYR A 31 -7.75 -2.53 -3.73
N ASP A 32 -8.29 -1.89 -2.69
CA ASP A 32 -9.52 -1.11 -2.72
C ASP A 32 -9.50 -0.07 -1.59
N GLY A 33 -10.35 0.95 -1.72
CA GLY A 33 -10.40 2.05 -0.74
C GLY A 33 -10.89 1.64 0.65
N ILE A 34 -11.74 0.61 0.75
CA ILE A 34 -12.32 0.17 2.04
C ILE A 34 -11.23 -0.53 2.86
N SER A 35 -10.56 -1.53 2.29
CA SER A 35 -9.47 -2.25 2.96
C SER A 35 -8.29 -1.34 3.30
N ALA A 36 -8.02 -0.33 2.46
CA ALA A 36 -7.01 0.69 2.75
C ALA A 36 -7.35 1.49 4.02
N VAL A 37 -8.60 1.93 4.17
CA VAL A 37 -9.06 2.69 5.34
C VAL A 37 -9.05 1.83 6.60
N GLU A 38 -9.42 0.56 6.50
CA GLU A 38 -9.35 -0.38 7.63
C GLU A 38 -7.90 -0.55 8.12
N LYS A 39 -6.97 -0.86 7.21
CA LYS A 39 -5.53 -0.98 7.52
C LYS A 39 -4.95 0.31 8.10
N PHE A 40 -5.33 1.46 7.55
CA PHE A 40 -4.89 2.74 8.07
C PHE A 40 -5.36 2.94 9.51
N LYS A 41 -6.65 2.68 9.81
CA LYS A 41 -7.21 2.86 11.15
C LYS A 41 -6.61 1.92 12.20
N GLU A 42 -6.28 0.68 11.81
CA GLU A 42 -5.67 -0.29 12.73
C GLU A 42 -4.28 0.15 13.23
N LYS A 43 -3.52 0.87 12.40
CA LYS A 43 -2.10 1.21 12.65
C LYS A 43 -1.78 2.66 12.32
N SER A 44 -2.71 3.59 12.60
CA SER A 44 -2.66 4.96 12.07
C SER A 44 -1.36 5.73 12.37
N ASP A 45 -0.71 5.46 13.50
CA ASP A 45 0.53 6.12 13.92
C ASP A 45 1.81 5.37 13.48
N GLU A 46 1.69 4.23 12.79
CA GLU A 46 2.84 3.39 12.42
C GLU A 46 3.33 3.60 10.98
N TRP A 47 2.52 4.25 10.13
CA TRP A 47 2.84 4.44 8.71
C TRP A 47 3.81 5.60 8.52
N ASP A 48 4.94 5.34 7.86
CA ASP A 48 5.86 6.40 7.41
C ASP A 48 5.36 7.05 6.10
N MET A 49 4.69 6.27 5.27
CA MET A 49 4.20 6.69 3.95
C MET A 49 2.96 5.90 3.53
N ILE A 50 2.09 6.55 2.74
CA ILE A 50 0.96 5.91 2.07
C ILE A 50 1.00 6.32 0.60
N THR A 51 0.93 5.35 -0.32
CA THR A 51 0.72 5.60 -1.75
C THR A 51 -0.70 5.23 -2.14
N LEU A 52 -1.32 6.06 -2.96
CA LEU A 52 -2.72 5.96 -3.34
C LEU A 52 -2.86 6.11 -4.85
N ASP A 53 -3.34 5.07 -5.53
CA ASP A 53 -3.90 5.24 -6.87
C ASP A 53 -5.22 6.03 -6.79
N LEU A 54 -5.41 6.96 -7.72
CA LEU A 54 -6.62 7.78 -7.81
C LEU A 54 -7.79 7.01 -8.41
N ASN A 55 -7.53 5.98 -9.22
CA ASN A 55 -8.57 5.22 -9.93
C ASN A 55 -8.87 3.88 -9.24
N LEU A 56 -9.13 3.91 -7.93
CA LEU A 56 -9.43 2.70 -7.17
C LEU A 56 -10.90 2.28 -7.28
N PRO A 57 -11.18 0.97 -7.33
CA PRO A 57 -12.49 0.41 -7.09
C PRO A 57 -12.82 0.43 -5.57
N GLY A 58 -14.12 0.47 -5.25
CA GLY A 58 -14.61 0.52 -3.87
C GLY A 58 -15.75 1.50 -3.67
#